data_AF-A0A176X7F1-F1
#
_entry.id   AF-A0A176X7F1-F1
#
_cell.length_a   1.000
_cell.length_b   1.000
_cell.length_c   1.000
_cell.angle_alpha   90.00
_cell.angle_beta   90.00
_cell.angle_gamma   90.00
#
_symmetry.space_group_name_H-M   'P 1'
#
loop_
_entity.id
_entity.type
_entity.pdbx_description
1 polymer ?
#
loop_
_entity_poly.entity_id
_entity_poly.type
_entity_poly.pdbx_seq_one_letter_code
_entity_poly.pdbx_strand_id
1 'polypeptide(L)'
;MPKTIQAAQRGTEADPIISVINRYHEGILEFRAIPEEKWPELGGENAVCQSTYGAAMQALDNWDQPCISREGAIAALKFAQKESEDYYSEPSVRSMIAAVLAYLEGAAA
;
A
#
# COMPACT_ATOMS: atom_id res chain seq x y z
N MET A 1 -10.77 32.18 32.37
CA MET A 1 -9.56 31.33 32.31
C MET A 1 -9.37 30.88 30.88
N PRO A 2 -8.20 31.07 30.24
CA PRO A 2 -8.03 30.74 28.84
C PRO A 2 -7.94 29.21 28.68
N LYS A 3 -8.67 28.67 27.70
CA LYS A 3 -8.57 27.27 27.29
C LYS A 3 -7.25 27.11 26.53
N THR A 4 -6.31 26.40 27.13
CA THR A 4 -5.09 25.94 26.46
C THR A 4 -5.48 25.18 25.19
N ILE A 5 -4.98 25.64 24.04
CA ILE A 5 -5.03 24.89 22.79
C ILE A 5 -4.25 23.61 23.03
N GLN A 6 -4.94 22.48 23.11
CA GLN A 6 -4.32 21.18 23.30
C GLN A 6 -3.71 20.75 21.96
N ALA A 7 -2.49 21.20 21.70
CA ALA A 7 -1.61 20.64 20.69
C ALA A 7 -1.14 19.25 21.16
N ALA A 8 -2.00 18.23 21.05
CA ALA A 8 -1.62 16.81 21.06
C ALA A 8 -2.87 15.91 21.02
N GLN A 9 -3.54 15.85 19.87
CA GLN A 9 -4.33 14.68 19.48
C GLN A 9 -4.08 14.37 17.99
N ARG A 10 -2.81 14.14 17.62
CA ARG A 10 -2.53 13.35 16.41
C ARG A 10 -2.79 11.90 16.81
N GLY A 11 -3.93 11.39 16.36
CA GLY A 11 -4.44 10.08 16.74
C GLY A 11 -3.45 8.97 16.44
N THR A 12 -3.54 7.93 17.25
CA THR A 12 -2.98 6.58 17.10
C THR A 12 -3.51 5.83 15.86
N GLU A 13 -3.87 6.53 14.78
CA GLU A 13 -4.29 5.89 13.54
C GLU A 13 -3.05 5.43 12.77
N ALA A 14 -3.00 4.13 12.48
CA ALA A 14 -1.96 3.57 11.62
C ALA A 14 -2.08 4.19 10.22
N ASP A 15 -0.93 4.46 9.60
CA ASP A 15 -0.87 5.03 8.26
C ASP A 15 -1.66 4.15 7.26
N PRO A 16 -2.65 4.70 6.55
CA PRO A 16 -3.51 3.93 5.65
C PRO A 16 -2.73 3.11 4.61
N ILE A 17 -1.56 3.59 4.18
CA ILE A 17 -0.73 2.87 3.22
C ILE A 17 -0.26 1.51 3.76
N ILE A 18 -0.03 1.41 5.07
CA ILE A 18 0.42 0.16 5.71
C ILE A 18 -0.67 -0.91 5.55
N SER A 19 -1.94 -0.54 5.71
CA SER A 19 -3.05 -1.48 5.55
C SER A 19 -3.13 -2.02 4.12
N VAL A 20 -2.89 -1.18 3.12
CA VAL A 20 -2.96 -1.59 1.71
C VAL A 20 -1.76 -2.47 1.34
N ILE A 21 -0.55 -2.11 1.78
CA ILE A 21 0.66 -2.93 1.60
C ILE A 21 0.49 -4.31 2.26
N ASN A 22 -0.06 -4.35 3.47
CA ASN A 22 -0.33 -5.63 4.15
C ASN A 22 -1.34 -6.47 3.37
N ARG A 23 -2.44 -5.86 2.89
CA ARG A 23 -3.43 -6.59 2.08
C ARG A 23 -2.84 -7.12 0.78
N TYR A 24 -1.93 -6.39 0.14
CA TYR A 24 -1.19 -6.89 -1.02
C TYR A 24 -0.36 -8.13 -0.67
N HIS A 25 0.44 -8.08 0.39
CA HIS A 25 1.27 -9.22 0.80
C HIS A 25 0.42 -10.44 1.21
N GLU A 26 -0.66 -10.23 1.96
CA GLU A 26 -1.63 -11.28 2.29
C GLU A 26 -2.25 -11.88 1.03
N GLY A 27 -2.66 -11.03 0.08
CA GLY A 27 -3.19 -11.46 -1.21
C GLY A 27 -2.18 -12.29 -2.03
N ILE A 28 -0.89 -11.95 -1.99
CA ILE A 28 0.15 -12.76 -2.65
C ILE A 28 0.26 -14.15 -2.00
N LEU A 29 0.11 -14.25 -0.68
CA LEU A 29 0.07 -15.54 0.02
C LEU A 29 -1.19 -16.34 -0.33
N GLU A 30 -2.35 -15.68 -0.38
CA GLU A 30 -3.63 -16.27 -0.80
C GLU A 30 -3.52 -16.82 -2.24
N PHE A 31 -2.96 -16.02 -3.17
CA PHE A 31 -2.72 -16.41 -4.57
C PHE A 31 -1.86 -17.68 -4.67
N ARG A 32 -0.71 -17.69 -3.97
CA ARG A 32 0.22 -18.82 -3.97
C ARG A 32 -0.36 -20.09 -3.36
N ALA A 33 -1.41 -19.97 -2.55
CA ALA A 33 -2.09 -21.11 -1.94
C ALA A 33 -3.16 -21.74 -2.85
N ILE A 34 -3.53 -21.10 -3.96
CA ILE A 34 -4.54 -21.60 -4.91
C ILE A 34 -3.83 -22.40 -6.03
N PRO A 35 -4.06 -23.72 -6.14
CA PRO A 35 -3.51 -24.52 -7.23
C PRO A 35 -4.00 -24.04 -8.60
N GLU A 36 -3.09 -23.97 -9.59
CA GLU A 36 -3.38 -23.48 -10.95
C GLU A 36 -4.50 -24.26 -11.64
N GLU A 37 -4.63 -25.56 -11.34
CA GLU A 37 -5.68 -26.41 -11.89
C GLU A 37 -7.08 -25.96 -11.51
N LYS A 38 -7.23 -25.21 -10.41
CA LYS A 38 -8.51 -24.65 -9.96
C LYS A 38 -8.85 -23.31 -10.61
N TRP A 39 -7.89 -22.65 -11.26
CA TRP A 39 -8.12 -21.32 -11.83
C TRP A 39 -9.27 -21.28 -12.84
N PRO A 40 -9.45 -22.27 -13.76
CA PRO A 40 -10.60 -22.27 -14.67
C PRO A 40 -11.96 -22.25 -13.96
N GLU A 41 -12.09 -22.93 -12.81
CA GLU A 41 -13.30 -22.95 -11.99
C GLU A 41 -13.55 -21.62 -11.27
N LEU A 42 -12.47 -20.86 -11.01
CA LEU A 42 -12.50 -19.56 -10.34
C LEU A 42 -12.59 -18.38 -11.32
N GLY A 43 -12.81 -18.65 -12.62
CA GLY A 43 -12.93 -17.61 -13.66
C GLY A 43 -11.62 -17.25 -14.36
N GLY A 44 -10.58 -18.07 -14.20
CA GLY A 44 -9.27 -17.92 -14.82
C GLY A 44 -8.26 -17.15 -13.97
N GLU A 45 -7.01 -17.11 -14.45
CA GLU A 45 -5.87 -16.45 -13.78
C GLU A 45 -6.19 -15.02 -13.35
N ASN A 46 -6.71 -14.19 -14.28
CA ASN A 46 -7.03 -12.80 -13.98
C ASN A 46 -8.05 -12.64 -12.84
N ALA A 47 -9.05 -13.53 -12.74
CA ALA A 47 -10.03 -13.49 -11.68
C ALA A 47 -9.41 -13.88 -10.33
N VAL A 48 -8.53 -14.88 -10.33
CA VAL A 48 -7.77 -15.31 -9.15
C VAL A 48 -6.84 -14.20 -8.68
N CYS A 49 -6.05 -13.60 -9.58
CA CYS A 49 -5.22 -12.43 -9.30
C CYS A 49 -6.05 -11.29 -8.70
N GLN A 50 -7.16 -10.91 -9.34
CA GLN A 50 -8.01 -9.81 -8.88
C GLN A 50 -8.61 -10.08 -7.49
N SER A 51 -9.05 -11.31 -7.22
CA SER A 51 -9.67 -11.69 -5.95
C SER A 51 -8.69 -11.78 -4.77
N THR A 52 -7.39 -11.91 -5.05
CA THR A 52 -6.35 -12.12 -4.03
C THR A 52 -5.55 -10.83 -3.80
N TYR A 53 -4.56 -10.53 -4.65
CA TYR A 53 -3.68 -9.36 -4.50
C TYR A 53 -4.03 -8.19 -5.44
N GLY A 54 -4.73 -8.45 -6.54
CA GLY A 54 -4.92 -7.48 -7.63
C GLY A 54 -5.64 -6.20 -7.22
N ALA A 55 -6.66 -6.31 -6.36
CA ALA A 55 -7.35 -5.13 -5.84
C ALA A 55 -6.44 -4.23 -4.97
N ALA A 56 -5.58 -4.83 -4.14
CA ALA A 56 -4.62 -4.08 -3.34
C ALA A 56 -3.51 -3.48 -4.22
N MET A 57 -3.05 -4.22 -5.24
CA MET A 57 -2.09 -3.70 -6.21
C MET A 57 -2.64 -2.48 -6.96
N GLN A 58 -3.90 -2.54 -7.43
CA GLN A 58 -4.57 -1.40 -8.07
C GLN A 58 -4.67 -0.19 -7.13
N ALA A 59 -4.91 -0.40 -5.84
CA ALA A 59 -4.92 0.68 -4.87
C ALA A 59 -3.53 1.31 -4.68
N LEU A 60 -2.45 0.51 -4.73
CA LEU A 60 -1.07 1.00 -4.66
C LEU A 60 -0.65 1.73 -5.94
N ASP A 61 -1.04 1.22 -7.11
CA ASP A 61 -0.81 1.87 -8.41
C ASP A 61 -1.46 3.26 -8.46
N ASN A 62 -2.70 3.37 -8.00
CA ASN A 62 -3.48 4.60 -8.03
C ASN A 62 -3.35 5.44 -6.75
N TRP A 63 -2.40 5.14 -5.87
CA TRP A 63 -2.27 5.83 -4.60
C TRP A 63 -1.83 7.29 -4.81
N ASP A 64 -2.64 8.22 -4.33
CA ASP A 64 -2.44 9.67 -4.53
C ASP A 64 -2.39 10.47 -3.22
N GLN A 65 -2.42 9.78 -2.08
CA GLN A 65 -2.37 10.41 -0.76
C GLN A 65 -0.94 10.40 -0.19
N PRO A 66 -0.55 11.38 0.64
CA PRO A 66 0.74 11.36 1.33
C PRO A 66 0.79 10.22 2.35
N CYS A 67 1.98 9.73 2.69
CA CYS A 67 2.15 9.03 3.96
C CYS A 67 1.91 10.02 5.12
N ILE A 68 1.36 9.54 6.23
CA ILE A 68 1.06 10.37 7.41
C ILE A 68 1.94 10.03 8.61
N SER A 69 2.84 9.05 8.47
CA SER A 69 3.77 8.61 9.49
C SER A 69 5.14 8.21 8.92
N ARG A 70 6.15 8.16 9.79
CA ARG A 70 7.48 7.64 9.46
C ARG A 70 7.41 6.15 9.13
N GLU A 71 6.62 5.39 9.87
CA GLU A 71 6.43 3.95 9.69
C GLU A 71 5.83 3.65 8.32
N GLY A 72 4.81 4.41 7.90
CA GLY A 72 4.18 4.31 6.59
C GLY A 72 5.13 4.68 5.46
N ALA A 73 5.91 5.76 5.63
CA ALA A 73 6.92 6.15 4.65
C ALA A 73 7.99 5.06 4.46
N ILE A 74 8.46 4.42 5.54
CA ILE A 74 9.42 3.30 5.45
C ILE A 74 8.79 2.08 4.77
N ALA A 75 7.54 1.77 5.09
CA ALA A 75 6.83 0.64 4.47
C ALA A 75 6.68 0.86 2.95
N ALA A 76 6.27 2.06 2.54
CA ALA A 76 6.15 2.45 1.13
C ALA A 76 7.49 2.35 0.38
N LEU A 77 8.59 2.82 0.97
CA LEU A 77 9.93 2.69 0.36
C LEU A 77 10.37 1.23 0.20
N LYS A 78 10.14 0.38 1.22
CA LYS A 78 10.48 -1.05 1.13
C LYS A 78 9.68 -1.76 0.06
N PHE A 79 8.38 -1.45 -0.05
CA PHE A 79 7.53 -1.95 -1.11
C PHE A 79 8.07 -1.52 -2.50
N ALA A 80 8.31 -0.22 -2.69
CA ALA A 80 8.81 0.33 -3.95
C ALA A 80 10.16 -0.28 -4.36
N GLN A 81 11.07 -0.46 -3.41
CA GLN A 81 12.34 -1.14 -3.64
C GLN A 81 12.11 -2.56 -4.17
N LYS A 82 11.32 -3.36 -3.47
CA LYS A 82 11.10 -4.76 -3.83
C LYS A 82 10.42 -4.92 -5.20
N GLU A 83 9.40 -4.11 -5.45
CA GLU A 83 8.69 -4.10 -6.73
C GLU A 83 9.60 -3.68 -7.90
N SER A 84 10.52 -2.73 -7.67
CA SER A 84 11.50 -2.32 -8.69
C SER A 84 12.52 -3.42 -9.03
N GLU A 85 12.87 -4.26 -8.06
CA GLU A 85 13.79 -5.40 -8.23
C GLU A 85 13.12 -6.58 -8.96
N ASP A 86 11.84 -6.85 -8.65
CA ASP A 86 11.15 -8.06 -9.11
C ASP A 86 10.40 -7.86 -10.44
N TYR A 87 9.81 -6.69 -10.68
CA TYR A 87 8.80 -6.53 -11.75
C TYR A 87 8.96 -5.28 -12.63
N TYR A 88 9.99 -4.45 -12.43
CA TYR A 88 10.14 -3.16 -13.13
C TYR A 88 8.85 -2.31 -13.11
N SER A 89 7.99 -2.45 -12.09
CA SER A 89 6.65 -1.86 -12.10
C SER A 89 6.73 -0.33 -11.91
N GLU A 90 6.29 0.42 -12.92
CA GLU A 90 6.45 1.88 -12.97
C GLU A 90 5.36 2.68 -12.19
N PRO A 91 4.08 2.24 -12.11
CA PRO A 91 3.03 3.00 -11.43
C PRO A 91 3.14 2.95 -9.90
N SER A 92 3.03 1.77 -9.26
CA SER A 92 3.09 1.64 -7.80
C SER A 92 4.40 2.17 -7.19
N VAL A 93 5.55 1.94 -7.84
CA VAL A 93 6.84 2.49 -7.40
C VAL A 93 6.84 4.02 -7.39
N ARG A 94 6.34 4.66 -8.46
CA ARG A 94 6.18 6.12 -8.50
C ARG A 94 5.26 6.62 -7.40
N SER A 95 4.09 5.99 -7.25
CA SER A 95 3.06 6.40 -6.28
C SER A 95 3.60 6.31 -4.85
N MET A 96 4.35 5.27 -4.51
CA MET A 96 4.96 5.13 -3.20
C MET A 96 6.06 6.16 -2.95
N ILE A 97 6.92 6.43 -3.95
CA ILE A 97 7.93 7.49 -3.84
C ILE A 97 7.26 8.86 -3.64
N ALA A 98 6.20 9.17 -4.40
CA ALA A 98 5.46 10.42 -4.27
C ALA A 98 4.82 10.59 -2.89
N ALA A 99 4.19 9.53 -2.36
CA ALA A 99 3.59 9.55 -1.02
C ALA A 99 4.64 9.82 0.08
N VAL A 100 5.83 9.25 -0.06
CA VAL A 100 6.96 9.45 0.86
C VAL A 100 7.53 10.86 0.74
N LEU A 101 7.72 11.38 -0.47
CA LEU A 101 8.20 12.75 -0.69
C LEU A 101 7.27 13.78 -0.07
N ALA A 102 5.96 13.64 -0.30
CA ALA A 102 4.96 14.53 0.30
C ALA A 102 4.99 14.50 1.84
N TYR A 103 5.21 13.33 2.45
CA TYR A 103 5.42 13.23 3.90
C TYR A 103 6.68 13.98 4.36
N LEU A 104 7.83 13.75 3.71
CA LEU A 104 9.11 14.35 4.07
C LEU A 104 9.15 15.87 3.85
N GLU A 105 8.43 16.37 2.85
CA GLU A 105 8.29 17.80 2.56
C GLU A 105 7.29 18.51 3.51
N GLY A 106 6.61 17.75 4.37
CA GLY A 106 5.64 18.28 5.33
C GLY A 106 4.28 18.63 4.71
N ALA A 107 3.95 18.07 3.54
CA ALA A 107 2.63 18.17 2.92
C ALA A 107 1.59 17.23 3.57
N ALA A 108 2.04 16.31 4.44
CA ALA A 108 1.17 15.54 5.32
C ALA A 108 0.64 16.42 6.47
N ALA A 109 -0.56 16.98 6.29
CA ALA A 109 -1.25 17.80 7.29
C ALA A 109 -2.39 17.03 7.95
#